data_AF-O04600-F1
#
_entry.id   AF-O04600-F1
#
_cell.length_a   1.000
_cell.length_b   1.000
_cell.length_c   1.000
_cell.angle_alpha   90.00
_cell.angle_beta   90.00
_cell.angle_gamma   90.00
#
_symmetry.space_group_name_H-M   'P 1'
#
loop_
_entity.id
_entity.type
_entity.pdbx_description
1 polymer ?
#
loop_
_entity_poly.entity_id
_entity_poly.type
_entity_poly.pdbx_seq_one_letter_code
_entity_poly.pdbx_strand_id
1 'polypeptide(L)'
;MIGLIRPFLNPRREPEVKRGKANSEEPQNLYGKRAVTIWLSQLTKSLPLSSSLALSFLACHKAGTPILPTDIVRWARQGKIPYLSLKIREQMGERSAACPVSASILEAQAASIADIIGLPLPPVNFYAIASNYLMRLSVPKEDKVLDLVRLLEYWSMRSDLYLSKKELRLPTRVCVMSIIVVAIRMLYNINGFGVWERSLEDAELSDVTKATELDTEELLKNLEAKYYEVAAETVGTQLYSRDDIM
;
A
#
# COMPACT_ATOMS: atom_id res chain seq x y z
N MET A 1 96.32 21.55 26.34
CA MET A 1 95.42 21.10 25.24
C MET A 1 94.24 20.42 25.90
N ILE A 2 93.13 21.11 26.17
CA ILE A 2 91.96 21.35 25.25
C ILE A 2 91.36 19.99 24.83
N GLY A 3 90.09 19.63 25.06
CA GLY A 3 88.93 20.28 25.65
C GLY A 3 87.68 19.37 25.55
N LEU A 4 86.81 19.41 26.56
CA LEU A 4 85.36 19.68 26.52
C LEU A 4 84.40 18.93 25.53
N ILE A 5 83.26 18.44 26.09
CA ILE A 5 81.84 18.43 25.61
C ILE A 5 81.14 17.05 25.46
N ARG A 6 80.10 16.83 26.29
CA ARG A 6 78.89 15.96 26.06
C ARG A 6 77.81 16.80 25.31
N PRO A 7 76.60 16.30 24.99
CA PRO A 7 76.10 15.07 24.34
C PRO A 7 75.17 15.42 23.14
N PHE A 8 74.64 14.47 22.36
CA PHE A 8 73.45 14.74 21.51
C PHE A 8 72.52 13.53 21.38
N LEU A 9 71.22 13.81 21.52
CA LEU A 9 70.07 12.92 21.51
C LEU A 9 69.61 12.50 20.09
N ASN A 10 69.23 11.22 19.96
CA ASN A 10 68.08 10.59 19.24
C ASN A 10 67.91 10.82 17.70
N PRO A 11 67.29 9.89 16.91
CA PRO A 11 65.97 9.31 17.18
C PRO A 11 65.82 7.78 16.98
N ARG A 12 64.82 7.25 17.69
CA ARG A 12 64.20 5.93 17.49
C ARG A 12 63.76 5.78 16.03
N ARG A 13 64.10 4.64 15.42
CA ARG A 13 63.52 4.18 14.15
C ARG A 13 62.06 3.82 14.41
N GLU A 14 61.13 4.63 13.89
CA GLU A 14 59.74 4.21 13.71
C GLU A 14 59.69 3.16 12.59
N PRO A 15 58.93 2.06 12.73
CA PRO A 15 58.70 1.16 11.61
C PRO A 15 57.77 1.83 10.60
N GLU A 16 58.26 2.05 9.38
CA GLU A 16 57.47 2.48 8.24
C GLU A 16 56.30 1.50 8.00
N VAL A 17 55.10 1.92 8.37
CA VAL A 17 53.86 1.26 7.96
C VAL A 17 53.70 1.56 6.47
N LYS A 18 54.12 0.61 5.64
CA LYS A 18 53.86 0.62 4.19
C LYS A 18 52.35 0.67 3.96
N ARG A 19 51.83 1.88 3.71
CA ARG A 19 50.45 2.09 3.27
C ARG A 19 50.26 1.39 1.94
N GLY A 20 49.53 0.27 1.98
CA GLY A 20 49.02 -0.38 0.79
C GLY A 20 48.27 0.62 -0.07
N LYS A 21 48.55 0.56 -1.37
CA LYS A 21 47.92 1.30 -2.45
C LYS A 21 46.40 1.37 -2.23
N ALA A 22 45.89 2.53 -1.84
CA ALA A 22 44.47 2.72 -1.59
C ALA A 22 43.73 2.68 -2.94
N ASN A 23 42.95 1.61 -3.15
CA ASN A 23 41.97 1.57 -4.24
C ASN A 23 40.97 2.71 -4.00
N SER A 24 41.02 3.72 -4.86
CA SER A 24 40.40 5.04 -4.70
C SER A 24 38.94 5.08 -5.16
N GLU A 25 38.10 4.17 -4.69
CA GLU A 25 36.69 4.19 -5.09
C GLU A 25 35.70 4.36 -3.94
N GLU A 26 36.09 4.02 -2.70
CA GLU A 26 35.14 4.08 -1.59
C GLU A 26 35.70 4.84 -0.37
N PRO A 27 35.01 5.89 0.12
CA PRO A 27 35.46 6.62 1.30
C PRO A 27 35.46 5.70 2.54
N GLN A 28 36.52 5.79 3.33
CA GLN A 28 36.70 5.04 4.58
C GLN A 28 36.79 6.02 5.76
N ASN A 29 36.32 5.61 6.94
CA ASN A 29 36.48 6.41 8.15
C ASN A 29 37.92 6.33 8.71
N LEU A 30 38.22 7.12 9.74
CA LEU A 30 39.52 7.12 10.44
C LEU A 30 39.91 5.75 11.04
N TYR A 31 38.97 4.83 11.14
CA TYR A 31 39.15 3.46 11.65
C TYR A 31 39.24 2.41 10.53
N GLY A 32 39.38 2.82 9.27
CA GLY A 32 39.48 1.91 8.12
C GLY A 32 38.19 1.17 7.76
N LYS A 33 37.04 1.55 8.35
CA LYS A 33 35.73 1.01 7.96
C LYS A 33 35.22 1.74 6.73
N ARG A 34 34.72 0.97 5.76
CA ARG A 34 34.08 1.45 4.53
C ARG A 34 32.82 2.25 4.84
N ALA A 35 32.60 3.37 4.16
CA ALA A 35 31.40 4.19 4.34
C ALA A 35 30.11 3.38 4.15
N VAL A 36 30.05 2.46 3.19
CA VAL A 36 28.88 1.58 3.00
C VAL A 36 28.60 0.73 4.23
N THR A 37 29.63 0.21 4.90
CA THR A 37 29.44 -0.62 6.11
C THR A 37 28.92 0.21 7.28
N ILE A 38 29.37 1.46 7.41
CA ILE A 38 28.91 2.38 8.45
C ILE A 38 27.46 2.77 8.18
N TRP A 39 27.16 3.17 6.94
CA TRP A 39 25.82 3.55 6.51
C TRP A 39 24.83 2.40 6.67
N LEU A 40 25.19 1.19 6.21
CA LEU A 40 24.38 -0.01 6.40
C LEU A 40 24.12 -0.27 7.89
N SER A 41 25.13 -0.13 8.76
CA SER A 41 24.95 -0.35 10.20
C SER A 41 23.99 0.66 10.84
N GLN A 42 24.05 1.93 10.43
CA GLN A 42 23.14 2.96 10.92
C GLN A 42 21.72 2.74 10.39
N LEU A 43 21.61 2.37 9.11
CA LEU A 43 20.36 2.11 8.45
C LEU A 43 19.64 0.88 9.02
N THR A 44 20.38 -0.18 9.38
CA THR A 44 19.82 -1.34 10.09
C THR A 44 19.32 -1.01 11.49
N LYS A 45 19.87 0.01 12.15
CA LYS A 45 19.40 0.48 13.47
C LYS A 45 18.17 1.38 13.36
N SER A 46 17.99 2.08 12.23
CA SER A 46 16.89 3.02 12.03
C SER A 46 15.68 2.43 11.31
N LEU A 47 15.82 1.28 10.63
CA LEU A 47 14.70 0.65 9.91
C LEU A 47 13.76 -0.11 10.87
N PRO A 48 12.47 0.23 10.93
CA PRO A 48 11.47 -0.60 11.60
C PRO A 48 11.46 -2.00 11.00
N LEU A 49 11.30 -3.04 11.84
CA LEU A 49 11.23 -4.42 11.37
C LEU A 49 10.14 -4.60 10.31
N SER A 50 8.99 -3.93 10.44
CA SER A 50 7.90 -3.96 9.45
C SER A 50 8.35 -3.57 8.04
N SER A 51 9.32 -2.67 7.92
CA SER A 51 9.90 -2.25 6.64
C SER A 51 10.69 -3.36 5.96
N SER A 52 11.23 -4.34 6.69
CA SER A 52 12.00 -5.45 6.09
C SER A 52 11.16 -6.34 5.17
N LEU A 53 9.90 -6.63 5.56
CA LEU A 53 8.97 -7.36 4.69
C LEU A 53 8.55 -6.51 3.50
N ALA A 54 8.31 -5.21 3.71
CA ALA A 54 7.93 -4.30 2.63
C ALA A 54 9.05 -4.17 1.60
N LEU A 55 10.30 -4.09 2.04
CA LEU A 55 11.49 -4.13 1.17
C LEU A 55 11.63 -5.45 0.42
N SER A 56 11.37 -6.57 1.10
CA SER A 56 11.39 -7.90 0.46
C SER A 56 10.33 -8.00 -0.64
N PHE A 57 9.10 -7.53 -0.36
CA PHE A 57 8.03 -7.45 -1.34
C PHE A 57 8.38 -6.51 -2.49
N LEU A 58 8.95 -5.34 -2.18
CA LEU A 58 9.37 -4.35 -3.17
C LEU A 58 10.41 -4.92 -4.13
N ALA A 59 11.39 -5.66 -3.63
CA ALA A 59 12.38 -6.35 -4.44
C ALA A 59 11.73 -7.39 -5.38
N CYS A 60 10.77 -8.18 -4.87
CA CYS A 60 10.01 -9.15 -5.67
C CYS A 60 9.19 -8.47 -6.77
N HIS A 61 8.53 -7.34 -6.45
CA HIS A 61 7.77 -6.53 -7.41
C HIS A 61 8.68 -5.97 -8.49
N LYS A 62 9.84 -5.41 -8.12
CA LYS A 62 10.82 -4.87 -9.07
C LYS A 62 11.37 -5.94 -10.00
N ALA A 63 11.53 -7.17 -9.51
CA ALA A 63 11.93 -8.32 -10.31
C ALA A 63 10.81 -8.88 -11.21
N GLY A 64 9.59 -8.35 -11.14
CA GLY A 64 8.45 -8.81 -11.94
C GLY A 64 7.93 -10.20 -11.55
N THR A 65 8.31 -10.68 -10.36
CA THR A 65 7.88 -12.00 -9.87
C THR A 65 6.41 -11.98 -9.45
N PRO A 66 5.63 -13.05 -9.70
CA PRO A 66 4.22 -13.11 -9.35
C PRO A 66 4.00 -13.43 -7.86
N ILE A 67 4.76 -12.79 -6.97
CA ILE A 67 4.67 -12.97 -5.52
C ILE A 67 3.68 -11.96 -4.96
N LEU A 68 2.69 -12.44 -4.21
CA LEU A 68 1.67 -11.56 -3.63
C LEU A 68 2.08 -11.05 -2.24
N PRO A 69 1.61 -9.87 -1.81
CA PRO A 69 1.78 -9.41 -0.43
C PRO A 69 1.27 -10.44 0.60
N THR A 70 0.20 -11.16 0.26
CA THR A 70 -0.35 -12.26 1.08
C THR A 70 0.60 -13.44 1.19
N ASP A 71 1.42 -13.71 0.18
CA ASP A 71 2.39 -14.80 0.20
C ASP A 71 3.53 -14.51 1.17
N ILE A 72 4.04 -13.28 1.15
CA ILE A 72 5.09 -12.84 2.08
C ILE A 72 4.59 -12.84 3.52
N VAL A 73 3.38 -12.32 3.77
CA VAL A 73 2.76 -12.37 5.11
C VAL A 73 2.56 -13.83 5.55
N ARG A 74 2.12 -14.72 4.66
CA ARG A 74 1.97 -16.14 4.95
C ARG A 74 3.31 -16.81 5.27
N TRP A 75 4.35 -16.54 4.48
CA TRP A 75 5.69 -17.10 4.69
C TRP A 75 6.33 -16.61 5.98
N ALA A 76 6.11 -15.35 6.36
CA ALA A 76 6.53 -14.80 7.65
C ALA A 76 5.84 -15.50 8.82
N ARG A 77 4.53 -15.78 8.71
CA ARG A 77 3.76 -16.52 9.73
C ARG A 77 4.17 -17.98 9.84
N GLN A 78 4.48 -18.62 8.71
CA GLN A 78 4.94 -20.01 8.65
C GLN A 78 6.41 -20.19 9.09
N GLY A 79 7.13 -19.11 9.38
CA GLY A 79 8.55 -19.16 9.72
C GLY A 79 9.49 -19.45 8.55
N LYS A 80 8.99 -19.47 7.30
CA LYS A 80 9.81 -19.59 6.09
C LYS A 80 10.68 -18.35 5.86
N ILE A 81 10.15 -17.19 6.26
CA ILE A 81 10.93 -15.96 6.41
C ILE A 81 11.18 -15.77 7.90
N PRO A 82 12.44 -15.59 8.35
CA PRO A 82 12.75 -15.34 9.74
C PRO A 82 12.35 -13.90 10.10
N TYR A 83 11.05 -13.64 10.23
CA TYR A 83 10.51 -12.32 10.59
C TYR A 83 10.00 -12.33 12.05
N LEU A 84 9.33 -13.41 12.43
CA LEU A 84 8.78 -13.62 13.77
C LEU A 84 9.72 -14.43 14.69
N SER A 85 10.98 -14.65 14.30
CA SER A 85 11.89 -15.47 15.11
C SER A 85 12.22 -14.81 16.46
N LEU A 86 12.32 -15.64 17.52
CA LEU A 86 12.69 -15.20 18.87
C LEU A 86 14.06 -14.52 18.90
N LYS A 87 15.01 -14.99 18.08
CA LYS A 87 16.35 -14.41 17.97
C LYS A 87 16.36 -12.97 17.47
N ILE A 88 15.43 -12.61 16.57
CA ILE A 88 15.27 -11.21 16.11
C ILE A 88 14.60 -10.36 17.20
N ARG A 89 13.72 -10.95 18.01
CA ARG A 89 13.12 -10.26 19.16
C ARG A 89 14.18 -9.92 20.20
N GLU A 90 15.09 -10.84 20.51
CA GLU A 90 16.20 -10.61 21.43
C GLU A 90 17.17 -9.52 20.93
N GLN A 91 17.44 -9.47 19.63
CA GLN A 91 18.34 -8.47 19.04
C GLN A 91 17.72 -7.07 18.87
N MET A 92 16.40 -6.96 18.78
CA MET A 92 15.70 -5.69 18.52
C MET A 92 14.93 -5.11 19.72
N GLY A 93 14.90 -5.79 20.87
CA GLY A 93 14.19 -5.34 22.08
C GLY A 93 12.72 -5.77 22.16
N GLU A 94 12.04 -5.43 23.26
CA GLU A 94 10.63 -5.74 23.45
C GLU A 94 9.74 -5.07 22.40
N ARG A 95 8.99 -5.89 21.66
CA ARG A 95 8.07 -5.42 20.62
C ARG A 95 6.79 -4.90 21.26
N SER A 96 6.22 -3.84 20.68
CA SER A 96 4.78 -3.57 20.84
C SER A 96 3.99 -4.77 20.27
N ALA A 97 2.95 -5.21 20.97
CA ALA A 97 2.17 -6.42 20.66
C ALA A 97 1.47 -6.41 19.27
N ALA A 98 1.52 -5.29 18.55
CA ALA A 98 0.97 -5.14 17.22
C ALA A 98 2.00 -5.50 16.14
N CYS A 99 1.81 -6.64 15.46
CA CYS A 99 1.55 -6.62 14.01
C CYS A 99 1.64 -8.03 13.39
N PRO A 100 0.51 -8.67 13.10
CA PRO A 100 0.36 -9.24 11.77
C PRO A 100 0.24 -8.06 10.79
N VAL A 101 1.33 -7.74 10.07
CA VAL A 101 1.26 -6.76 8.98
C VAL A 101 0.22 -7.25 7.99
N SER A 102 -0.81 -6.44 7.73
CA SER A 102 -1.83 -6.81 6.75
C SER A 102 -1.21 -6.76 5.34
N ALA A 103 -1.69 -7.60 4.44
CA ALA A 103 -1.21 -7.61 3.06
C ALA A 103 -1.42 -6.24 2.36
N SER A 104 -2.45 -5.48 2.74
CA SER A 104 -2.70 -4.13 2.21
C SER A 104 -1.71 -3.10 2.74
N ILE A 105 -1.42 -3.13 4.05
CA ILE A 105 -0.41 -2.23 4.67
C ILE A 105 0.96 -2.51 4.06
N LEU A 106 1.30 -3.79 3.86
CA LEU A 106 2.57 -4.18 3.25
C LEU A 106 2.75 -3.60 1.85
N GLU A 107 1.69 -3.65 1.03
CA GLU A 107 1.67 -3.15 -0.33
C GLU A 107 1.83 -1.62 -0.38
N ALA A 108 1.07 -0.91 0.46
CA ALA A 108 1.16 0.55 0.59
C ALA A 108 2.52 1.02 1.12
N GLN A 109 3.05 0.31 2.11
CA GLN A 109 4.37 0.59 2.69
C GLN A 109 5.48 0.37 1.65
N ALA A 110 5.39 -0.68 0.82
CA ALA A 110 6.36 -0.90 -0.25
C ALA A 110 6.33 0.23 -1.30
N ALA A 111 5.15 0.70 -1.68
CA ALA A 111 4.99 1.85 -2.58
C ALA A 111 5.54 3.15 -1.96
N SER A 112 5.32 3.35 -0.66
CA SER A 112 5.86 4.50 0.10
C SER A 112 7.39 4.46 0.16
N ILE A 113 7.97 3.30 0.46
CA ILE A 113 9.43 3.12 0.49
C ILE A 113 10.05 3.38 -0.89
N ALA A 114 9.43 2.90 -1.97
CA ALA A 114 9.91 3.16 -3.32
C ALA A 114 9.97 4.67 -3.62
N ASP A 115 8.95 5.42 -3.19
CA ASP A 115 8.91 6.86 -3.35
C ASP A 115 9.99 7.59 -2.58
N ILE A 116 10.17 7.22 -1.31
CA ILE A 116 11.20 7.80 -0.42
C ILE A 116 12.60 7.59 -1.01
N ILE A 117 12.85 6.43 -1.63
CA ILE A 117 14.14 6.09 -2.25
C ILE A 117 14.26 6.66 -3.67
N GLY A 118 13.16 7.17 -4.26
CA GLY A 118 13.12 7.59 -5.67
C GLY A 118 13.27 6.43 -6.65
N LEU A 119 12.86 5.22 -6.26
CA LEU A 119 12.96 4.02 -7.09
C LEU A 119 11.80 3.98 -8.11
N PRO A 120 12.07 4.00 -9.43
CA PRO A 120 11.02 3.87 -10.43
C PRO A 120 10.45 2.45 -10.39
N LEU A 121 9.14 2.33 -10.17
CA LEU A 121 8.47 1.03 -10.10
C LEU A 121 7.92 0.62 -11.47
N PRO A 122 8.14 -0.63 -11.88
CA PRO A 122 7.42 -1.18 -13.02
C PRO A 122 5.94 -1.33 -12.66
N PRO A 123 5.05 -1.39 -13.66
CA PRO A 123 3.68 -1.82 -13.43
C PRO A 123 3.65 -3.24 -12.85
N VAL A 124 2.57 -3.54 -12.14
CA VAL A 124 2.29 -4.87 -11.61
C VAL A 124 2.17 -5.85 -12.78
N ASN A 125 2.86 -6.98 -12.67
CA ASN A 125 2.78 -8.05 -13.66
C ASN A 125 1.42 -8.78 -13.53
N PHE A 126 0.39 -8.16 -14.10
CA PHE A 126 -0.99 -8.61 -14.01
C PHE A 126 -1.15 -10.05 -14.49
N TYR A 127 -0.60 -10.37 -15.67
CA TYR A 127 -0.71 -11.69 -16.27
C TYR A 127 -0.07 -12.80 -15.42
N ALA A 128 1.14 -12.57 -14.89
CA ALA A 128 1.80 -13.57 -14.07
C ALA A 128 1.08 -13.78 -12.74
N ILE A 129 0.53 -12.73 -12.13
CA ILE A 129 -0.30 -12.85 -10.93
C ILE A 129 -1.59 -13.60 -11.25
N ALA A 130 -2.22 -13.32 -12.40
CA ALA A 130 -3.45 -13.99 -12.81
C ALA A 130 -3.25 -15.50 -13.04
N SER A 131 -2.19 -15.89 -13.74
CA SER A 131 -1.83 -17.31 -13.91
C SER A 131 -1.53 -17.98 -12.56
N ASN A 132 -0.79 -17.32 -11.66
CA ASN A 132 -0.56 -17.86 -10.32
C ASN A 132 -1.87 -18.09 -9.54
N TYR A 133 -2.84 -17.18 -9.66
CA TYR A 133 -4.17 -17.39 -9.07
C TYR A 133 -4.92 -18.56 -9.69
N LEU A 134 -4.94 -18.67 -11.02
CA LEU A 134 -5.66 -19.75 -11.70
C LEU A 134 -5.06 -21.13 -11.41
N MET A 135 -3.73 -21.25 -11.38
CA MET A 135 -3.05 -22.46 -10.94
C MET A 135 -3.47 -22.85 -9.51
N ARG A 136 -3.55 -21.88 -8.59
CA ARG A 136 -3.98 -22.13 -7.20
C ARG A 136 -5.45 -22.52 -7.08
N LEU A 137 -6.30 -21.98 -7.96
CA LEU A 137 -7.73 -22.30 -8.02
C LEU A 137 -8.00 -23.62 -8.75
N SER A 138 -7.03 -24.16 -9.47
CA SER A 138 -7.17 -25.41 -10.24
C SER A 138 -8.36 -25.37 -11.21
N VAL A 139 -8.55 -24.24 -11.89
CA VAL A 139 -9.68 -24.04 -12.80
C VAL A 139 -9.47 -24.84 -14.09
N PRO A 140 -10.47 -25.61 -14.56
CA PRO A 140 -10.39 -26.23 -15.87
C PRO A 140 -10.23 -25.19 -16.99
N LYS A 141 -9.58 -25.53 -18.11
CA LYS A 141 -9.41 -24.59 -19.24
C LYS A 141 -8.73 -23.26 -18.85
N GLU A 142 -7.70 -23.32 -17.99
CA GLU A 142 -6.92 -22.16 -17.53
C GLU A 142 -6.55 -21.21 -18.68
N ASP A 143 -6.07 -21.74 -19.82
CA ASP A 143 -5.67 -20.94 -20.98
C ASP A 143 -6.79 -20.05 -21.51
N LYS A 144 -8.03 -20.58 -21.59
CA LYS A 144 -9.20 -19.83 -22.08
C LYS A 144 -9.61 -18.74 -21.09
N VAL A 145 -9.47 -19.02 -19.79
CA VAL A 145 -9.74 -18.01 -18.75
C VAL A 145 -8.68 -16.92 -18.83
N LEU A 146 -7.40 -17.27 -19.01
CA LEU A 146 -6.31 -16.31 -19.15
C LEU A 146 -6.47 -15.40 -20.36
N ASP A 147 -6.88 -15.94 -21.51
CA ASP A 147 -7.17 -15.13 -22.71
C ASP A 147 -8.31 -14.14 -22.47
N LEU A 148 -9.38 -14.59 -21.80
CA LEU A 148 -10.49 -13.73 -21.44
C LEU A 148 -10.11 -12.67 -20.40
N VAL A 149 -9.25 -13.03 -19.44
CA VAL A 149 -8.68 -12.11 -18.44
C VAL A 149 -7.86 -11.02 -19.11
N ARG A 150 -7.02 -11.35 -20.10
CA ARG A 150 -6.26 -10.36 -20.90
C ARG A 150 -7.19 -9.42 -21.65
N LEU A 151 -8.25 -9.96 -22.24
CA LEU A 151 -9.25 -9.14 -22.92
C LEU A 151 -9.93 -8.20 -21.90
N LEU A 152 -10.44 -8.72 -20.79
CA LEU A 152 -11.10 -7.89 -19.78
C LEU A 152 -10.17 -6.84 -19.18
N GLU A 153 -8.91 -7.16 -18.93
CA GLU A 153 -7.90 -6.19 -18.50
C GLU A 153 -7.78 -5.05 -19.52
N TYR A 154 -7.58 -5.36 -20.81
CA TYR A 154 -7.46 -4.37 -21.87
C TYR A 154 -8.68 -3.44 -21.97
N TRP A 155 -9.88 -3.97 -21.76
CA TRP A 155 -11.13 -3.20 -21.83
C TRP A 155 -11.41 -2.41 -20.55
N SER A 156 -11.06 -2.94 -19.38
CA SER A 156 -11.38 -2.35 -18.08
C SER A 156 -10.30 -1.40 -17.56
N MET A 157 -9.03 -1.62 -17.90
CA MET A 157 -7.89 -0.87 -17.39
C MET A 157 -7.08 -0.26 -18.54
N ARG A 158 -7.35 1.01 -18.84
CA ARG A 158 -6.55 1.79 -19.81
C ARG A 158 -5.19 2.26 -19.28
N SER A 159 -4.91 2.08 -17.99
CA SER A 159 -3.65 2.47 -17.36
C SER A 159 -3.07 1.27 -16.65
N ASP A 160 -1.77 1.03 -16.83
CA ASP A 160 -1.09 -0.08 -16.17
C ASP A 160 -1.32 -0.01 -14.65
N LEU A 161 -1.48 -1.17 -14.03
CA LEU A 161 -1.76 -1.26 -12.60
C LEU A 161 -0.47 -1.00 -11.80
N TYR A 162 -0.38 0.12 -11.09
CA TYR A 162 0.76 0.46 -10.24
C TYR A 162 0.48 0.21 -8.75
N LEU A 163 1.53 -0.09 -7.99
CA LEU A 163 1.44 -0.10 -6.53
C LEU A 163 1.04 1.29 -6.02
N SER A 164 0.12 1.34 -5.08
CA SER A 164 -0.35 2.60 -4.51
C SER A 164 0.14 2.80 -3.10
N LYS A 165 0.55 4.04 -2.79
CA LYS A 165 0.91 4.48 -1.44
C LYS A 165 -0.31 4.62 -0.52
N LYS A 166 -1.52 4.72 -1.09
CA LYS A 166 -2.76 4.92 -0.32
C LYS A 166 -3.27 3.58 0.21
N GLU A 167 -3.28 3.42 1.53
CA GLU A 167 -3.79 2.20 2.20
C GLU A 167 -5.26 1.91 1.90
N LEU A 168 -6.07 2.95 1.65
CA LEU A 168 -7.49 2.85 1.32
C LEU A 168 -7.77 2.53 -0.15
N ARG A 169 -6.77 2.60 -1.04
CA ARG A 169 -6.97 2.23 -2.44
C ARG A 169 -7.09 0.71 -2.54
N LEU A 170 -7.94 0.25 -3.45
CA LEU A 170 -8.10 -1.18 -3.71
C LEU A 170 -6.73 -1.81 -4.00
N PRO A 171 -6.32 -2.83 -3.23
CA PRO A 171 -5.04 -3.47 -3.43
C PRO A 171 -5.00 -4.16 -4.80
N THR A 172 -3.86 -4.12 -5.45
CA THR A 172 -3.67 -4.59 -6.83
C THR A 172 -4.09 -6.05 -7.01
N ARG A 173 -3.79 -6.90 -6.03
CA ARG A 173 -4.23 -8.29 -5.97
C ARG A 173 -5.76 -8.49 -6.01
N VAL A 174 -6.52 -7.56 -5.43
CA VAL A 174 -7.99 -7.61 -5.39
C VAL A 174 -8.54 -7.29 -6.78
N CYS A 175 -7.96 -6.29 -7.45
CA CYS A 175 -8.31 -5.94 -8.83
C CYS A 175 -8.05 -7.11 -9.80
N VAL A 176 -6.91 -7.79 -9.66
CA VAL A 176 -6.60 -8.97 -10.47
C VAL A 176 -7.64 -10.07 -10.23
N MET A 177 -7.91 -10.38 -8.96
CA MET A 177 -8.87 -11.40 -8.58
C MET A 177 -10.29 -11.07 -9.08
N SER A 178 -10.72 -9.80 -9.03
CA SER A 178 -12.04 -9.41 -9.52
C SER A 178 -12.20 -9.66 -11.02
N ILE A 179 -11.16 -9.36 -11.81
CA ILE A 179 -11.18 -9.63 -13.26
C ILE A 179 -11.23 -11.14 -13.52
N ILE A 180 -10.46 -11.95 -12.77
CA ILE A 180 -10.50 -13.42 -12.87
C ILE A 180 -11.90 -13.96 -12.56
N VAL A 181 -12.54 -13.49 -11.49
CA VAL A 181 -13.89 -13.92 -11.13
C VAL A 181 -14.88 -13.60 -12.24
N VAL A 182 -14.82 -12.39 -12.81
CA VAL A 182 -15.67 -12.01 -13.95
C VAL A 182 -15.39 -12.92 -15.17
N ALA A 183 -14.13 -13.16 -15.51
CA ALA A 183 -13.75 -14.04 -16.61
C ALA A 183 -14.29 -15.47 -16.42
N ILE A 184 -14.15 -16.04 -15.24
CA ILE A 184 -14.69 -17.37 -14.92
C ILE A 184 -16.21 -17.36 -15.06
N ARG A 185 -16.89 -16.35 -14.50
CA ARG A 185 -18.35 -16.25 -14.59
C ARG A 185 -18.83 -16.19 -16.04
N MET A 186 -18.17 -15.40 -16.88
CA MET A 186 -18.48 -15.30 -18.31
C MET A 186 -18.21 -16.62 -19.04
N LEU A 187 -17.02 -17.22 -18.85
CA LEU A 187 -16.62 -18.43 -19.58
C LEU A 187 -17.50 -19.64 -19.24
N TYR A 188 -17.88 -19.77 -17.97
CA TYR A 188 -18.73 -20.86 -17.49
C TYR A 188 -20.22 -20.51 -17.47
N ASN A 189 -20.58 -19.31 -17.94
CA ASN A 189 -21.94 -18.78 -17.90
C ASN A 189 -22.58 -18.87 -16.50
N ILE A 190 -21.80 -18.59 -15.44
CA ILE A 190 -22.23 -18.54 -14.04
C ILE A 190 -22.77 -17.13 -13.75
N ASN A 191 -23.70 -16.68 -14.59
CA ASN A 191 -24.34 -15.38 -14.46
C ASN A 191 -25.54 -15.45 -13.50
N GLY A 192 -25.89 -16.66 -13.05
CA GLY A 192 -26.93 -16.89 -12.06
C GLY A 192 -28.31 -16.35 -12.45
N PHE A 193 -28.57 -16.15 -13.76
CA PHE A 193 -29.87 -15.73 -14.33
C PHE A 193 -30.59 -14.63 -13.50
N GLY A 194 -29.86 -13.60 -13.09
CA GLY A 194 -30.41 -12.47 -12.31
C GLY A 194 -30.81 -12.78 -10.87
N VAL A 195 -30.50 -13.96 -10.32
CA VAL A 195 -30.75 -14.30 -8.91
C VAL A 195 -29.87 -13.45 -7.98
N TRP A 196 -28.64 -13.15 -8.41
CA TRP A 196 -27.70 -12.32 -7.64
C TRP A 196 -28.06 -10.83 -7.68
N GLU A 197 -28.69 -10.38 -8.75
CA GLU A 197 -29.17 -9.00 -8.93
C GLU A 197 -30.34 -8.72 -7.98
N ARG A 198 -31.25 -9.69 -7.81
CA ARG A 198 -32.35 -9.61 -6.82
C ARG A 198 -31.87 -9.46 -5.38
N SER A 199 -30.74 -10.09 -5.00
CA SER A 199 -30.20 -9.95 -3.64
C SER A 199 -29.62 -8.56 -3.32
N LEU A 200 -29.27 -7.77 -4.35
CA LEU A 200 -28.88 -6.37 -4.17
C LEU A 200 -30.12 -5.47 -4.00
N GLU A 201 -31.19 -5.76 -4.73
CA GLU A 201 -32.48 -5.07 -4.58
C GLU A 201 -33.08 -5.29 -3.18
N ASP A 202 -33.02 -6.52 -2.65
CA ASP A 202 -33.51 -6.82 -1.29
C ASP A 202 -32.69 -6.10 -0.18
N ALA A 203 -31.40 -5.86 -0.42
CA ALA A 203 -30.53 -5.14 0.50
C ALA A 203 -30.83 -3.63 0.52
N GLU A 204 -31.06 -3.02 -0.65
CA GLU A 204 -31.45 -1.61 -0.75
C GLU A 204 -32.91 -1.37 -0.32
N LEU A 205 -33.78 -2.38 -0.44
CA LEU A 205 -35.15 -2.27 0.07
C LEU A 205 -35.21 -2.31 1.60
N SER A 206 -34.33 -3.06 2.26
CA SER A 206 -34.44 -3.32 3.71
C SER A 206 -34.20 -2.12 4.63
N ASP A 207 -33.54 -1.05 4.13
CA ASP A 207 -33.33 0.20 4.88
C ASP A 207 -34.24 1.35 4.40
N VAL A 208 -35.03 1.14 3.34
CA VAL A 208 -35.96 2.16 2.80
C VAL A 208 -37.44 1.77 3.00
N THR A 209 -37.78 0.47 3.03
CA THR A 209 -39.21 0.06 3.13
C THR A 209 -39.84 0.13 4.52
N LYS A 210 -39.13 0.58 5.56
CA LYS A 210 -39.80 0.98 6.81
C LYS A 210 -40.32 2.41 6.81
N ALA A 211 -40.08 3.20 5.76
CA ALA A 211 -40.46 4.61 5.73
C ALA A 211 -41.23 5.06 4.47
N THR A 212 -41.65 4.17 3.58
CA THR A 212 -42.18 4.58 2.25
C THR A 212 -43.67 4.39 2.00
N GLU A 213 -44.49 3.98 2.98
CA GLU A 213 -45.95 3.87 2.76
C GLU A 213 -46.82 4.70 3.72
N LEU A 214 -46.23 5.57 4.56
CA LEU A 214 -47.00 6.60 5.24
C LEU A 214 -46.44 7.99 4.91
N ASP A 215 -47.34 8.84 4.44
CA ASP A 215 -47.30 10.30 4.58
C ASP A 215 -46.56 11.18 3.58
N THR A 216 -46.13 10.69 2.41
CA THR A 216 -45.55 11.60 1.39
C THR A 216 -46.59 12.58 0.81
N GLU A 217 -47.84 12.15 0.63
CA GLU A 217 -48.93 13.03 0.17
C GLU A 217 -49.40 14.00 1.27
N GLU A 218 -49.41 13.58 2.54
CA GLU A 218 -49.79 14.43 3.67
C GLU A 218 -48.70 15.48 3.98
N LEU A 219 -47.43 15.11 3.84
CA LEU A 219 -46.30 16.04 3.92
C LEU A 219 -46.29 17.05 2.78
N LEU A 220 -46.64 16.65 1.56
CA LEU A 220 -46.80 17.56 0.42
C LEU A 220 -47.91 18.59 0.67
N LYS A 221 -49.08 18.14 1.16
CA LYS A 221 -50.17 19.05 1.55
C LYS A 221 -49.80 19.99 2.68
N ASN A 222 -49.07 19.52 3.69
CA ASN A 222 -48.62 20.35 4.81
C ASN A 222 -47.57 21.39 4.38
N LEU A 223 -46.68 21.03 3.45
CA LEU A 223 -45.71 21.97 2.89
C LEU A 223 -46.39 23.02 2.00
N GLU A 224 -47.37 22.62 1.19
CA GLU A 224 -48.14 23.52 0.35
C GLU A 224 -48.96 24.51 1.20
N ALA A 225 -49.62 24.04 2.26
CA ALA A 225 -50.35 24.89 3.20
C ALA A 225 -49.42 25.91 3.90
N LYS A 226 -48.24 25.48 4.36
CA LYS A 226 -47.24 26.38 4.97
C LYS A 226 -46.67 27.40 3.99
N TYR A 227 -46.51 27.04 2.73
CA TYR A 227 -46.04 27.98 1.70
C TYR A 227 -47.04 29.13 1.51
N TYR A 228 -48.35 28.82 1.46
CA TYR A 228 -49.38 29.85 1.34
C TYR A 228 -49.56 30.68 2.61
N GLU A 229 -49.36 30.10 3.79
CA GLU A 229 -49.37 30.84 5.07
C GLU A 229 -48.23 31.87 5.14
N VAL A 230 -47.01 31.47 4.81
CA VAL A 230 -45.83 32.36 4.76
C VAL A 230 -45.96 33.42 3.65
N ALA A 231 -46.56 33.07 2.52
CA ALA A 231 -46.85 34.02 1.44
C ALA A 231 -47.90 35.06 1.86
N ALA A 232 -48.88 34.69 2.70
CA ALA A 232 -49.89 35.62 3.22
C ALA A 232 -49.29 36.58 4.28
N GLU A 233 -48.42 36.09 5.15
CA GLU A 233 -47.73 36.93 6.16
C GLU A 233 -46.76 37.94 5.53
N THR A 234 -46.11 37.59 4.42
CA THR A 234 -45.19 38.49 3.70
C THR A 234 -45.90 39.60 2.95
N VAL A 235 -47.17 39.42 2.56
CA VAL A 235 -48.01 40.48 1.99
C VAL A 235 -48.61 41.38 3.08
N GLY A 236 -48.93 40.84 4.26
CA GLY A 236 -49.44 41.63 5.40
C GLY A 236 -48.39 42.54 6.04
N THR A 237 -47.10 42.20 5.96
CA THR A 237 -46.02 42.98 6.59
C THR A 237 -45.51 44.14 5.72
N GLN A 238 -45.86 44.17 4.42
CA GLN A 238 -45.54 45.31 3.54
C GLN A 238 -46.58 46.45 3.58
N LEU A 239 -47.70 46.27 4.28
CA LEU A 239 -48.77 47.28 4.41
C LEU A 239 -48.79 48.01 5.77
N TYR A 240 -47.90 47.68 6.72
CA TYR A 240 -47.79 48.40 8.00
C TYR A 240 -46.51 49.25 8.16
N SER A 241 -45.75 49.45 7.07
CA SER A 241 -44.56 50.31 7.07
C SER A 241 -44.61 51.41 6.01
N ARG A 242 -45.81 51.72 5.49
CA ARG A 242 -45.99 52.71 4.40
C ARG A 242 -46.95 53.86 4.69
N ASP A 243 -47.38 54.03 5.94
CA ASP A 243 -48.20 55.16 6.40
C ASP A 243 -47.54 55.97 7.55
N ASP A 244 -46.20 56.07 7.55
CA ASP A 244 -45.48 57.12 8.28
C ASP A 244 -44.35 57.63 7.38
N ILE A 245 -44.71 58.49 6.42
CA ILE A 245 -44.00 59.71 5.98
C ILE A 245 -44.86 60.38 4.90
N MET A 246 -45.47 61.50 5.32
CA MET A 246 -46.21 62.56 4.61
C MET A 246 -47.71 62.37 4.35
#